data_AF-A0A9P8FG85-F1
#
_entry.id   AF-A0A9P8FG85-F1
#
_cell.length_a   1.000
_cell.length_b   1.000
_cell.length_c   1.000
_cell.angle_alpha   90.00
_cell.angle_beta   90.00
_cell.angle_gamma   90.00
#
_symmetry.space_group_name_H-M   'P 1'
#
loop_
_entity.id
_entity.type
_entity.pdbx_description
1 polymer ?
#
loop_
_entity_poly.entity_id
_entity_poly.type
_entity_poly.pdbx_seq_one_letter_code
_entity_poly.pdbx_strand_id
1 'polypeptide(L)'
;RAVAVVIDPIQSVKGKVVIDAFRLINPQTLMLGQEPRQTTSNVGHLNKPSIQALIHGLNRHYYSIAVGYLKGRGGGSGNGASSAVAGASNGQMGGEEAMLMNLHKSVWTEALEMPDFKAEDDRTLEKLNKLVSLAEGYEKRVKEETELTKDQLRTRYVGKVDPKKHIETLGQDLLEDNIVSVSRQMIDKEASVPSACRIEAVDDDADGMAVDQTA
;
A
#
# COMPACT_ATOMS: atom_id res chain seq x y z
N ARG A 1 -30.71 15.20 21.05
CA ARG A 1 -29.62 16.22 21.05
C ARG A 1 -29.11 16.36 19.62
N ALA A 2 -29.35 17.48 18.93
CA ALA A 2 -28.94 17.66 17.53
C ALA A 2 -27.47 18.11 17.39
N VAL A 3 -26.75 17.67 16.36
CA VAL A 3 -25.36 18.04 16.06
C VAL A 3 -25.28 18.41 14.59
N ALA A 4 -24.57 19.51 14.27
CA ALA A 4 -24.24 19.86 12.90
C ALA A 4 -22.87 19.26 12.54
N VAL A 5 -22.76 18.59 11.39
CA VAL A 5 -21.50 17.99 10.93
C VAL A 5 -21.10 18.69 9.63
N VAL A 6 -19.85 19.13 9.55
CA VAL A 6 -19.26 19.80 8.38
C VAL A 6 -18.13 18.93 7.86
N ILE A 7 -18.16 18.64 6.57
CA ILE A 7 -17.15 17.81 5.88
C ILE A 7 -16.60 18.64 4.72
N ASP A 8 -15.27 18.74 4.63
CA ASP A 8 -14.58 19.37 3.50
C ASP A 8 -13.94 18.30 2.60
N PRO A 9 -14.58 17.93 1.48
CA PRO A 9 -14.04 16.91 0.58
C PRO A 9 -12.82 17.38 -0.21
N ILE A 10 -12.57 18.69 -0.33
CA ILE A 10 -11.46 19.24 -1.13
C ILE A 10 -10.17 19.20 -0.32
N GLN A 11 -10.24 19.54 0.97
CA GLN A 11 -9.08 19.49 1.88
C GLN A 11 -8.83 18.10 2.46
N SER A 12 -9.79 17.18 2.33
CA SER A 12 -9.61 15.78 2.72
C SER A 12 -8.75 15.06 1.70
N VAL A 13 -7.67 14.42 2.16
CA VAL A 13 -6.73 13.66 1.33
C VAL A 13 -6.50 12.28 1.94
N LYS A 14 -5.87 11.36 1.18
CA LYS A 14 -5.52 10.03 1.70
C LYS A 14 -4.73 10.17 3.00
N GLY A 15 -5.26 9.62 4.10
CA GLY A 15 -4.65 9.69 5.43
C GLY A 15 -5.11 10.87 6.32
N LYS A 16 -5.88 11.83 5.79
CA LYS A 16 -6.47 12.94 6.56
C LYS A 16 -7.87 13.26 6.07
N VAL A 17 -8.86 12.97 6.92
CA VAL A 17 -10.26 13.35 6.69
C VAL A 17 -10.56 14.63 7.48
N VAL A 18 -10.96 15.69 6.78
CA VAL A 18 -11.35 16.98 7.37
C VAL A 18 -12.84 16.92 7.68
N ILE A 19 -13.15 16.65 8.95
CA ILE A 19 -14.51 16.58 9.49
C ILE A 19 -14.55 17.29 10.85
N ASP A 20 -15.55 18.15 11.02
CA ASP A 20 -15.82 18.84 12.28
C ASP A 20 -17.30 18.71 12.66
N ALA A 21 -17.56 18.62 13.96
CA ALA A 21 -18.91 18.58 14.51
C ALA A 21 -19.16 19.78 15.43
N PHE A 22 -20.32 20.42 15.32
CA PHE A 22 -20.68 21.62 16.05
C PHE A 22 -22.04 21.49 16.74
N ARG A 23 -22.21 22.24 17.83
CA ARG A 23 -23.50 22.43 18.50
C ARG A 23 -23.71 23.90 18.87
N LEU A 24 -24.92 24.39 18.66
CA LEU A 24 -25.34 25.73 19.09
C LEU A 24 -25.34 25.86 20.62
N ILE A 25 -24.95 27.03 21.09
CA ILE A 25 -25.04 27.46 22.48
C ILE A 25 -26.38 28.18 22.66
N ASN A 26 -27.08 27.89 23.76
CA ASN A 26 -28.28 28.67 24.11
C ASN A 26 -27.84 30.08 24.57
N PRO A 27 -28.34 31.17 23.93
CA PRO A 27 -27.97 32.53 24.30
C PRO A 27 -28.27 32.87 25.76
N GLN A 28 -29.31 32.29 26.35
CA GLN A 28 -29.67 32.51 27.76
C GLN A 28 -28.60 31.98 28.72
N THR A 29 -27.98 30.84 28.38
CA THR A 29 -26.90 30.24 29.17
C THR A 29 -25.63 31.09 29.14
N LEU A 30 -25.35 31.74 28.00
CA LEU A 30 -24.24 32.67 27.86
C LEU A 30 -24.43 33.93 28.72
N MET A 31 -25.66 34.46 28.77
CA MET A 31 -26.01 35.61 29.64
C MET A 31 -25.92 35.26 31.13
N LEU A 32 -26.15 34.00 31.48
CA LEU A 32 -26.03 33.48 32.84
C LEU A 32 -24.58 33.12 33.23
N GLY A 33 -23.62 33.30 32.32
CA GLY A 33 -22.19 33.02 32.57
C GLY A 33 -21.89 31.53 32.81
N GLN A 34 -22.84 30.63 32.54
CA GLN A 34 -22.62 29.20 32.70
C GLN A 34 -21.90 28.65 31.48
N GLU A 35 -20.82 27.90 31.70
CA GLU A 35 -20.12 27.26 30.59
C GLU A 35 -21.02 26.19 29.94
N PRO A 36 -21.30 26.29 28.62
CA PRO A 36 -22.16 25.33 27.92
C PRO A 36 -21.55 23.93 27.78
N ARG A 37 -20.24 23.79 28.09
CA ARG A 37 -19.48 22.54 27.95
C ARG A 37 -19.45 21.82 29.29
N GLN A 38 -19.90 20.57 29.30
CA GLN A 38 -19.72 19.70 30.46
C GLN A 38 -18.34 19.04 30.37
N THR A 39 -17.38 19.47 31.20
CA THR A 39 -16.03 18.91 31.22
C THR A 39 -16.03 17.63 32.03
N THR A 40 -16.24 16.47 31.39
CA THR A 40 -16.32 15.18 32.08
C THR A 40 -15.13 14.25 31.81
N SER A 41 -14.25 14.54 30.84
CA SER A 41 -13.05 13.73 30.60
C SER A 41 -11.99 14.46 29.76
N ASN A 42 -10.73 14.08 30.00
CA ASN A 42 -9.48 14.59 29.43
C ASN A 42 -8.99 13.75 28.22
N VAL A 43 -9.88 12.94 27.63
CA VAL A 43 -9.52 11.97 26.57
C VAL A 43 -9.61 12.56 25.15
N GLY A 44 -10.27 13.71 24.98
CA GLY A 44 -10.39 14.39 23.69
C GLY A 44 -9.80 15.80 23.73
N HIS A 45 -8.57 15.97 23.28
CA HIS A 45 -8.06 17.31 23.00
C HIS A 45 -8.82 17.87 21.82
N LEU A 46 -9.47 19.01 22.01
CA LEU A 46 -10.12 19.73 20.93
C LEU A 46 -9.04 20.25 19.97
N ASN A 47 -9.24 20.08 18.67
CA ASN A 47 -8.33 20.65 17.68
C ASN A 47 -8.22 22.17 17.90
N LYS A 48 -6.99 22.70 17.79
CA LYS A 48 -6.78 24.15 17.90
C LYS A 48 -7.63 24.84 16.84
N PRO A 49 -8.56 25.73 17.23
CA PRO A 49 -9.47 26.33 16.28
C PRO A 49 -8.74 27.24 15.30
N SER A 50 -9.20 27.27 14.04
CA SER A 50 -8.71 28.24 13.06
C SER A 50 -9.21 29.65 13.38
N ILE A 51 -8.46 30.66 12.93
CA ILE A 51 -8.84 32.08 13.12
C ILE A 51 -10.19 32.36 12.47
N GLN A 52 -10.44 31.80 11.29
CA GLN A 52 -11.71 31.93 10.59
C GLN A 52 -12.89 31.37 11.42
N ALA A 53 -12.73 30.20 12.04
CA ALA A 53 -13.78 29.62 12.88
C ALA A 53 -14.09 30.49 14.10
N LEU A 54 -13.08 31.14 14.69
CA LEU A 54 -13.27 32.07 15.80
C LEU A 54 -14.04 33.32 15.37
N ILE A 55 -13.72 33.88 14.19
CA ILE A 55 -14.43 35.05 13.61
C ILE A 55 -15.91 34.72 13.35
N HIS A 56 -16.21 33.50 12.89
CA HIS A 56 -17.58 33.03 12.67
C HIS A 56 -18.35 32.69 13.96
N GLY A 57 -17.75 32.86 15.14
CA GLY A 57 -18.44 32.76 16.42
C GLY A 57 -18.30 31.42 17.13
N LEU A 58 -17.25 30.65 16.85
CA LEU A 58 -16.87 29.49 17.65
C LEU A 58 -16.61 29.91 19.12
N ASN A 59 -17.12 29.13 20.06
CA ASN A 59 -17.18 29.41 21.51
C ASN A 59 -18.07 30.59 21.92
N ARG A 60 -18.85 31.18 21.00
CA ARG A 60 -19.85 32.22 21.31
C ARG A 60 -21.26 31.81 20.92
N HIS A 61 -21.47 31.44 19.65
CA HIS A 61 -22.76 30.99 19.12
C HIS A 61 -22.86 29.47 19.04
N TYR A 62 -21.72 28.80 18.84
CA TYR A 62 -21.63 27.36 18.77
C TYR A 62 -20.28 26.88 19.28
N TYR A 63 -20.18 25.59 19.61
CA TYR A 63 -18.97 24.95 20.10
C TYR A 63 -18.66 23.68 19.31
N SER A 64 -17.38 23.37 19.13
CA SER A 64 -16.95 22.15 18.45
C SER A 64 -16.91 20.94 19.38
N ILE A 65 -17.16 19.77 18.80
CA ILE A 65 -17.18 18.45 19.45
C ILE A 65 -16.09 17.60 18.81
N ALA A 66 -15.30 16.90 19.63
CA ALA A 66 -14.32 15.95 19.12
C ALA A 66 -15.03 14.77 18.45
N VAL A 67 -14.68 14.49 17.19
CA VAL A 67 -15.19 13.36 16.42
C VAL A 67 -14.20 12.21 16.55
N GLY A 68 -14.70 11.04 16.93
CA GLY A 68 -13.94 9.79 16.95
C GLY A 68 -14.54 8.78 15.98
N TYR A 69 -13.68 7.93 15.41
CA TYR A 69 -14.13 6.82 14.57
C TYR A 69 -14.27 5.58 15.44
N LEU A 70 -15.49 5.06 15.53
CA LEU A 70 -15.68 3.74 16.09
C LEU A 70 -15.34 2.72 15.01
N LYS A 71 -14.38 1.85 15.32
CA LYS A 71 -14.07 0.69 14.52
C LYS A 71 -14.86 -0.50 15.07
N GLY A 72 -15.92 -0.89 14.38
CA GLY A 72 -16.71 -2.09 14.62
C GLY A 72 -15.84 -3.34 14.60
N ARG A 73 -15.53 -3.85 15.79
CA ARG A 73 -15.08 -5.24 15.92
C ARG A 73 -16.29 -6.10 15.59
N GLY A 74 -16.15 -7.01 14.63
CA GLY A 74 -17.23 -7.92 14.25
C GLY A 74 -17.77 -8.59 15.52
N GLY A 75 -19.05 -8.35 15.81
CA GLY A 75 -19.74 -9.07 16.87
C GLY A 75 -19.83 -10.53 16.48
N GLY A 76 -18.87 -11.33 16.92
CA GLY A 76 -19.04 -12.77 16.98
C GLY A 76 -20.12 -13.08 18.00
N SER A 77 -21.38 -13.15 17.56
CA SER A 77 -22.40 -13.88 18.28
C SER A 77 -21.91 -15.32 18.35
N GLY A 78 -21.54 -15.76 19.55
CA GLY A 78 -21.07 -17.12 19.80
C GLY A 78 -22.11 -18.14 19.33
N ASN A 79 -21.63 -19.11 18.56
CA ASN A 79 -21.96 -20.53 18.69
C ASN A 79 -21.03 -21.33 17.77
N GLY A 80 -20.34 -22.32 18.33
CA GLY A 80 -19.69 -23.38 17.55
C GLY A 80 -18.20 -23.53 17.80
N ALA A 81 -17.86 -24.56 18.58
CA ALA A 81 -16.51 -25.03 18.85
C ALA A 81 -15.77 -25.54 17.60
N SER A 82 -14.48 -25.25 17.49
CA SER A 82 -13.42 -26.26 17.29
C SER A 82 -12.03 -25.62 17.14
N SER A 83 -11.16 -25.96 18.08
CA SER A 83 -9.70 -26.17 17.95
C SER A 83 -9.03 -25.81 16.62
N ALA A 84 -8.09 -24.85 16.64
CA ALA A 84 -6.75 -25.04 16.08
C ALA A 84 -5.82 -23.86 16.44
N VAL A 85 -4.82 -24.21 17.25
CA VAL A 85 -3.42 -23.77 17.28
C VAL A 85 -3.06 -22.27 17.29
N ALA A 86 -2.29 -21.91 18.32
CA ALA A 86 -1.71 -20.60 18.54
C ALA A 86 -0.55 -20.30 17.56
N GLY A 87 -0.54 -19.08 17.04
CA GLY A 87 0.58 -18.46 16.34
C GLY A 87 0.39 -16.94 16.25
N ALA A 88 1.15 -16.21 17.07
CA ALA A 88 1.50 -14.78 17.01
C ALA A 88 0.47 -13.75 16.48
N SER A 89 -0.02 -12.93 17.42
CA SER A 89 -0.34 -11.49 17.30
C SER A 89 -0.81 -10.97 15.93
N ASN A 90 -2.10 -11.09 15.66
CA ASN A 90 -2.80 -10.05 14.91
C ASN A 90 -4.19 -9.88 15.51
N GLY A 91 -4.50 -8.66 15.96
CA GLY A 91 -5.80 -8.35 16.54
C GLY A 91 -6.89 -8.77 15.57
N GLN A 92 -7.83 -9.58 16.04
CA GLN A 92 -8.96 -10.10 15.28
C GLN A 92 -9.66 -8.96 14.54
N MET A 93 -9.39 -8.83 13.22
CA MET A 93 -9.97 -7.81 12.36
C MET A 93 -11.48 -7.99 12.35
N GLY A 94 -12.21 -6.93 12.63
CA GLY A 94 -13.67 -6.97 12.64
C GLY A 94 -14.25 -7.21 11.24
N GLY A 95 -15.54 -7.57 11.17
CA GLY A 95 -16.22 -7.81 9.90
C GLY A 95 -16.17 -6.61 8.94
N GLU A 96 -16.35 -5.39 9.45
CA GLU A 96 -16.27 -4.17 8.62
C GLU A 96 -14.83 -3.90 8.15
N GLU A 97 -13.83 -4.13 9.00
CA GLU A 97 -12.44 -3.91 8.64
C GLU A 97 -12.02 -4.92 7.59
N ALA A 98 -12.36 -6.19 7.76
CA ALA A 98 -12.06 -7.22 6.78
C ALA A 98 -12.72 -6.92 5.43
N MET A 99 -13.97 -6.43 5.43
CA MET A 99 -14.66 -6.01 4.21
C MET A 99 -13.99 -4.81 3.54
N LEU A 100 -13.67 -3.77 4.31
CA LEU A 100 -12.99 -2.58 3.78
C LEU A 100 -11.57 -2.92 3.30
N MET A 101 -10.87 -3.80 4.01
CA MET A 101 -9.55 -4.30 3.65
C MET A 101 -9.52 -5.12 2.36
N ASN A 102 -10.66 -5.71 1.99
CA ASN A 102 -10.79 -6.45 0.74
C ASN A 102 -10.99 -5.54 -0.48
N LEU A 103 -11.57 -4.34 -0.30
CA LEU A 103 -11.89 -3.44 -1.42
C LEU A 103 -10.64 -2.97 -2.19
N HIS A 104 -9.51 -2.84 -1.48
CA HIS A 104 -8.25 -2.38 -2.03
C HIS A 104 -7.25 -3.50 -2.31
N LYS A 105 -7.70 -4.76 -2.32
CA LYS A 105 -6.89 -5.87 -2.84
C LYS A 105 -6.96 -5.85 -4.36
N SER A 106 -5.80 -5.85 -5.01
CA SER A 106 -5.72 -6.07 -6.45
C SER A 106 -6.26 -7.47 -6.79
N VAL A 107 -6.76 -7.62 -8.01
CA VAL A 107 -7.23 -8.92 -8.47
C VAL A 107 -6.01 -9.81 -8.65
N TRP A 108 -5.90 -10.86 -7.84
CA TRP A 108 -4.75 -11.77 -7.86
C TRP A 108 -4.53 -12.45 -9.23
N THR A 109 -5.56 -12.54 -10.06
CA THR A 109 -5.49 -13.11 -11.41
C THR A 109 -4.70 -12.25 -12.39
N GLU A 110 -4.66 -10.92 -12.19
CA GLU A 110 -3.87 -10.00 -13.03
C GLU A 110 -2.38 -10.40 -13.04
N ALA A 111 -1.88 -10.87 -11.89
CA ALA A 111 -0.51 -11.35 -11.77
C ALA A 111 -0.25 -12.69 -12.49
N LEU A 112 -1.27 -13.36 -13.04
CA LEU A 112 -1.17 -14.63 -13.76
C LEU A 112 -1.49 -14.52 -15.27
N GLU A 113 -2.07 -13.42 -15.75
CA GLU A 113 -2.47 -13.21 -17.16
C GLU A 113 -1.33 -12.93 -18.17
N MET A 114 -0.82 -13.94 -18.90
CA MET A 114 0.30 -13.83 -19.89
C MET A 114 0.15 -12.65 -20.87
N PRO A 115 0.96 -11.56 -20.75
CA PRO A 115 0.98 -10.52 -21.79
C PRO A 115 1.67 -11.05 -23.04
N ASP A 116 1.51 -10.34 -24.14
CA ASP A 116 2.23 -10.65 -25.38
C ASP A 116 3.74 -10.45 -25.20
N PHE A 117 4.51 -11.49 -25.52
CA PHE A 117 5.98 -11.51 -25.41
C PHE A 117 6.62 -10.41 -26.24
N LYS A 118 6.13 -10.15 -27.45
CA LYS A 118 6.71 -9.11 -28.32
C LYS A 118 6.56 -7.72 -27.72
N ALA A 119 5.37 -7.43 -27.18
CA ALA A 119 5.11 -6.15 -26.54
C ALA A 119 5.96 -5.98 -25.26
N GLU A 120 6.27 -7.06 -24.56
CA GLU A 120 7.16 -7.01 -23.39
C GLU A 120 8.62 -6.80 -23.76
N ASP A 121 9.09 -7.47 -24.81
CA ASP A 121 10.43 -7.29 -25.36
C ASP A 121 10.64 -5.85 -25.84
N ASP A 122 9.66 -5.30 -26.58
CA ASP A 122 9.70 -3.92 -27.06
C ASP A 122 9.79 -2.91 -25.90
N ARG A 123 8.97 -3.09 -24.86
CA ARG A 123 9.01 -2.24 -23.64
C ARG A 123 10.35 -2.36 -22.91
N THR A 124 10.90 -3.56 -22.82
CA THR A 124 12.18 -3.83 -22.15
C THR A 124 13.33 -3.18 -22.91
N LEU A 125 13.32 -3.30 -24.23
CA LEU A 125 14.29 -2.68 -25.13
C LEU A 125 14.24 -1.14 -25.03
N GLU A 126 13.05 -0.55 -25.00
CA GLU A 126 12.89 0.89 -24.77
C GLU A 126 13.47 1.36 -23.43
N LYS A 127 13.19 0.63 -22.34
CA LYS A 127 13.72 0.94 -21.00
C LYS A 127 15.24 0.82 -20.96
N LEU A 128 15.82 -0.19 -21.60
CA LEU A 128 17.27 -0.36 -21.73
C LEU A 128 17.90 0.78 -22.53
N ASN A 129 17.32 1.18 -23.66
CA ASN A 129 17.80 2.33 -24.44
C ASN A 129 17.76 3.63 -23.63
N LYS A 130 16.71 3.84 -22.84
CA LYS A 130 16.63 4.97 -21.90
C LYS A 130 17.75 4.89 -20.85
N LEU A 131 18.01 3.72 -20.29
CA LEU A 131 19.10 3.51 -19.32
C LEU A 131 20.48 3.85 -19.91
N VAL A 132 20.75 3.47 -21.17
CA VAL A 132 21.98 3.84 -21.89
C VAL A 132 22.10 5.36 -22.03
N SER A 133 21.03 6.05 -22.44
CA SER A 133 21.05 7.51 -22.56
C SER A 133 21.32 8.24 -21.23
N LEU A 134 20.83 7.67 -20.12
CA LEU A 134 21.08 8.20 -18.78
C LEU A 134 22.48 7.89 -18.29
N ALA A 135 23.07 6.76 -18.67
CA ALA A 135 24.45 6.41 -18.36
C ALA A 135 25.42 7.40 -19.01
N GLU A 136 25.21 7.76 -20.28
CA GLU A 136 25.98 8.81 -20.95
C GLU A 136 25.80 10.19 -20.27
N GLY A 137 24.58 10.50 -19.84
CA GLY A 137 24.28 11.71 -19.08
C GLY A 137 24.95 11.74 -17.71
N TYR A 138 25.02 10.59 -17.03
CA TYR A 138 25.71 10.42 -15.76
C TYR A 138 27.22 10.62 -15.91
N GLU A 139 27.83 10.04 -16.95
CA GLU A 139 29.25 10.21 -17.24
C GLU A 139 29.62 11.69 -17.44
N LYS A 140 28.82 12.42 -18.24
CA LYS A 140 29.01 13.87 -18.44
C LYS A 140 28.91 14.63 -17.12
N ARG A 141 27.93 14.31 -16.27
CA ARG A 141 27.77 14.96 -14.96
C ARG A 141 28.95 14.70 -14.02
N VAL A 142 29.48 13.47 -14.00
CA VAL A 142 30.65 13.14 -13.17
C VAL A 142 31.87 13.94 -13.62
N LYS A 143 32.10 14.08 -14.94
CA LYS A 143 33.17 14.93 -15.47
C LYS A 143 32.99 16.39 -15.04
N GLU A 144 31.80 16.96 -15.20
CA GLU A 144 31.48 18.34 -14.81
C GLU A 144 31.54 18.59 -13.29
N GLU A 145 31.34 17.55 -12.47
CA GLU A 145 31.42 17.63 -11.01
C GLU A 145 32.87 17.75 -10.52
N THR A 146 33.83 17.14 -11.21
CA THR A 146 35.27 17.23 -10.85
C THR A 146 35.83 18.64 -10.96
N GLU A 147 35.25 19.49 -11.80
CA GLU A 147 35.68 20.87 -12.04
C GLU A 147 35.04 21.88 -11.07
N LEU A 148 34.06 21.46 -10.26
CA LEU A 148 33.20 22.37 -9.49
C LEU A 148 33.37 22.24 -7.97
N THR A 149 33.19 23.36 -7.26
CA THR A 149 33.17 23.38 -5.79
C THR A 149 31.83 22.86 -5.23
N LYS A 150 31.85 22.32 -4.01
CA LYS A 150 30.70 21.68 -3.36
C LYS A 150 29.48 22.60 -3.20
N ASP A 151 29.68 23.90 -2.96
CA ASP A 151 28.57 24.85 -2.77
C ASP A 151 27.89 25.25 -4.09
N GLN A 152 28.66 25.31 -5.17
CA GLN A 152 28.11 25.52 -6.52
C GLN A 152 27.34 24.28 -7.00
N LEU A 153 27.79 23.08 -6.63
CA LEU A 153 27.11 21.82 -6.98
C LEU A 153 25.69 21.72 -6.42
N ARG A 154 25.47 22.24 -5.20
CA ARG A 154 24.16 22.21 -4.52
C ARG A 154 23.08 23.00 -5.26
N THR A 155 23.47 24.04 -5.99
CA THR A 155 22.53 24.96 -6.65
C THR A 155 22.46 24.74 -8.16
N ARG A 156 23.56 24.29 -8.79
CA ARG A 156 23.66 24.14 -10.26
C ARG A 156 22.66 23.16 -10.87
N TYR A 157 22.27 22.11 -10.13
CA TYR A 157 21.44 21.02 -10.64
C TYR A 157 19.99 21.04 -10.15
N VAL A 158 19.60 22.04 -9.36
CA VAL A 158 18.21 22.19 -8.92
C VAL A 158 17.32 22.41 -10.14
N GLY A 159 16.29 21.56 -10.30
CA GLY A 159 15.34 21.62 -11.43
C GLY A 159 15.75 20.81 -12.67
N LYS A 160 16.91 20.14 -12.67
CA LYS A 160 17.31 19.19 -13.73
C LYS A 160 17.14 17.75 -13.27
N VAL A 161 16.83 16.83 -14.19
CA VAL A 161 16.69 15.40 -13.89
C VAL A 161 18.03 14.81 -13.48
N ASP A 162 18.13 14.28 -12.25
CA ASP A 162 19.33 13.62 -11.74
C ASP A 162 19.51 12.21 -12.35
N PRO A 163 20.54 11.98 -13.21
CA PRO A 163 20.73 10.73 -13.92
C PRO A 163 20.94 9.55 -12.97
N LYS A 164 21.65 9.74 -11.86
CA LYS A 164 21.89 8.69 -10.87
C LYS A 164 20.58 8.15 -10.29
N LYS A 165 19.71 9.04 -9.82
CA LYS A 165 18.41 8.67 -9.26
C LYS A 165 17.52 8.01 -10.31
N HIS A 166 17.57 8.50 -11.56
CA HIS A 166 16.75 7.96 -12.64
C HIS A 166 17.21 6.57 -13.11
N ILE A 167 18.53 6.32 -13.15
CA ILE A 167 19.09 4.98 -13.41
C ILE A 167 18.65 4.01 -12.31
N GLU A 168 18.68 4.44 -11.05
CA GLU A 168 18.23 3.60 -9.92
C GLU A 168 16.75 3.25 -10.03
N THR A 169 15.87 4.22 -10.31
CA THR A 169 14.43 3.96 -10.49
C THR A 169 14.17 3.04 -11.68
N LEU A 170 14.74 3.32 -12.85
CA LEU A 170 14.55 2.48 -14.04
C LEU A 170 15.14 1.08 -13.89
N GLY A 171 16.27 0.96 -13.17
CA GLY A 171 16.89 -0.33 -12.86
C GLY A 171 16.01 -1.17 -11.95
N GLN A 172 15.38 -0.56 -10.95
CA GLN A 172 14.42 -1.23 -10.07
C GLN A 172 13.19 -1.70 -10.86
N ASP A 173 12.59 -0.83 -11.68
CA ASP A 173 11.43 -1.18 -12.51
C ASP A 173 11.74 -2.31 -13.50
N LEU A 174 12.92 -2.27 -14.15
CA LEU A 174 13.37 -3.34 -15.05
C LEU A 174 13.54 -4.67 -14.32
N LEU A 175 14.11 -4.64 -13.11
CA LEU A 175 14.31 -5.85 -12.33
C LEU A 175 12.97 -6.45 -11.87
N GLU A 176 12.05 -5.61 -11.38
CA GLU A 176 10.71 -6.02 -10.96
C GLU A 176 9.95 -6.67 -12.11
N ASP A 177 9.90 -6.04 -13.28
CA ASP A 177 9.19 -6.57 -14.45
C ASP A 177 9.78 -7.91 -14.90
N ASN A 178 11.11 -8.01 -15.01
CA ASN A 178 11.77 -9.24 -15.47
C ASN A 178 11.61 -10.39 -14.47
N ILE A 179 11.70 -10.12 -13.16
CA ILE A 179 11.47 -11.14 -12.13
C ILE A 179 10.03 -11.65 -12.22
N VAL A 180 9.05 -10.74 -12.26
CA VAL A 180 7.63 -11.12 -12.34
C VAL A 180 7.37 -11.92 -13.62
N SER A 181 7.88 -11.48 -14.77
CA SER A 181 7.71 -12.18 -16.04
C SER A 181 8.29 -13.58 -16.03
N VAL A 182 9.55 -13.73 -15.62
CA VAL A 182 10.22 -15.05 -15.59
C VAL A 182 9.56 -15.98 -14.57
N SER A 183 9.25 -15.49 -13.37
CA SER A 183 8.52 -16.28 -12.36
C SER A 183 7.16 -16.73 -12.88
N ARG A 184 6.47 -15.88 -13.61
CA ARG A 184 5.15 -16.18 -14.15
C ARG A 184 5.18 -17.21 -15.27
N GLN A 185 6.16 -17.11 -16.18
CA GLN A 185 6.41 -18.14 -17.19
C GLN A 185 6.73 -19.49 -16.55
N MET A 186 7.54 -19.51 -15.48
CA MET A 186 7.86 -20.74 -14.76
C MET A 186 6.64 -21.36 -14.08
N ILE A 187 5.80 -20.55 -13.42
CA ILE A 187 4.56 -21.02 -12.78
C ILE A 187 3.58 -21.55 -13.82
N ASP A 188 3.38 -20.84 -14.93
CA ASP A 188 2.48 -21.28 -16.01
C ASP A 188 2.94 -22.59 -16.66
N LYS A 189 4.26 -22.74 -16.85
CA LYS A 189 4.85 -23.98 -17.34
C LYS A 189 4.57 -25.16 -16.41
N GLU A 190 4.83 -25.03 -15.11
CA GLU A 190 4.60 -26.12 -14.14
C GLU A 190 3.10 -26.38 -13.89
N ALA A 191 2.25 -25.36 -14.00
CA ALA A 191 0.81 -25.49 -13.81
C ALA A 191 0.10 -26.12 -15.01
N SER A 192 0.62 -25.90 -16.23
CA SER A 192 0.03 -26.41 -17.48
C SER A 192 0.49 -27.83 -17.84
N VAL A 193 1.66 -28.29 -17.36
CA VAL A 193 2.11 -29.67 -17.58
C VAL A 193 1.36 -30.66 -16.66
N PRO A 194 0.62 -31.65 -17.18
CA PRO A 194 -0.01 -32.66 -16.34
C PRO A 194 1.07 -33.54 -15.69
N SER A 195 0.95 -33.83 -14.39
CA SER A 195 1.91 -34.67 -13.64
C SER A 195 2.01 -36.13 -14.11
N ALA A 196 1.29 -36.54 -15.16
CA ALA A 196 1.16 -37.92 -15.62
C ALA A 196 2.39 -38.48 -16.35
N CYS A 197 3.40 -37.69 -16.69
CA CYS A 197 4.63 -38.17 -17.34
C CYS A 197 5.78 -38.49 -16.36
N ARG A 198 5.54 -38.43 -15.04
CA ARG A 198 6.58 -38.62 -14.00
C ARG A 198 6.64 -40.04 -13.42
N ILE A 199 5.87 -40.98 -13.95
CA ILE A 199 5.92 -42.40 -13.58
C ILE A 199 6.32 -43.16 -14.85
N GLU A 200 7.27 -44.09 -14.73
CA GLU A 200 7.85 -44.96 -15.77
C GLU A 200 9.10 -44.44 -16.49
N ALA A 201 10.19 -44.27 -15.73
CA ALA A 201 11.54 -44.36 -16.28
C ALA A 201 12.56 -44.77 -15.20
N VAL A 202 12.24 -45.75 -14.35
CA VAL A 202 13.19 -46.34 -13.40
C VAL A 202 12.82 -47.81 -13.15
N ASP A 203 13.69 -48.70 -13.65
CA ASP A 203 13.95 -50.08 -13.26
C ASP A 203 12.99 -51.21 -13.69
N ASP A 204 13.24 -51.79 -14.87
CA ASP A 204 12.97 -53.21 -15.18
C ASP A 204 14.08 -53.75 -16.11
N ASP A 205 15.34 -53.65 -15.66
CA ASP A 205 16.44 -54.44 -16.25
C ASP A 205 16.46 -55.81 -15.57
N ALA A 206 16.09 -56.80 -16.38
CA ALA A 206 15.99 -58.20 -16.05
C ALA A 206 17.35 -58.79 -15.63
N ASP A 207 17.46 -59.27 -14.38
CA ASP A 207 18.51 -60.19 -13.97
C ASP A 207 17.87 -61.53 -13.55
N GLY A 208 17.65 -62.36 -14.56
CA GLY A 208 16.99 -63.66 -14.45
C GLY A 208 17.46 -64.61 -15.56
N MET A 209 18.75 -64.95 -15.57
CA MET A 209 19.25 -66.12 -16.30
C MET A 209 19.97 -67.07 -15.34
N ALA A 210 19.19 -67.98 -14.76
CA ALA A 210 19.69 -69.25 -14.24
C ALA A 210 20.05 -70.14 -15.44
N VAL A 211 21.33 -70.43 -15.62
CA VAL A 211 21.84 -71.39 -16.60
C VAL A 211 21.93 -72.74 -15.89
N ASP A 212 21.01 -73.65 -16.19
CA ASP A 212 21.14 -75.08 -15.88
C ASP A 212 21.30 -75.85 -17.19
N GLN A 213 22.50 -76.39 -17.40
CA GLN A 213 22.79 -77.45 -18.38
C GLN A 213 23.94 -78.30 -17.83
N THR A 214 23.62 -79.43 -17.17
CA THR A 214 24.33 -80.72 -17.31
C THR A 214 23.55 -81.86 -16.63
N ALA A 215 22.74 -82.59 -17.42
CA ALA A 215 22.69 -84.05 -17.55
C ALA A 215 21.49 -84.48 -18.43
#